data_AF-A0A972YAY8-F1
#
_entry.id   AF-A0A972YAY8-F1
#
_cell.length_a   1.000
_cell.length_b   1.000
_cell.length_c   1.000
_cell.angle_alpha   90.00
_cell.angle_beta   90.00
_cell.angle_gamma   90.00
#
_symmetry.space_group_name_H-M   'P 1'
#
loop_
_entity.id
_entity.type
_entity.pdbx_description
1 polymer ?
#
loop_
_entity_poly.entity_id
_entity_poly.type
_entity_poly.pdbx_seq_one_letter_code
_entity_poly.pdbx_strand_id
1 'polypeptide(L)'
;MNFILLIFAVILILIPGVIVFIFKLIFHKNRNIYVHKVALGVDRLGAVILYNKWGWTVSSLTYYRYIKREFKKNKKGVYYYFMKFINGLFLDKFHCENSYKWELNHRKKNTSNTTLAAFK
;
A
#
# COMPACT_ATOMS: atom_id res chain seq x y z
N MET A 1 -8.88 -17.19 -8.52
CA MET A 1 -8.80 -16.30 -7.34
C MET A 1 -10.20 -16.28 -6.75
N ASN A 2 -10.43 -16.86 -5.58
CA ASN A 2 -11.78 -17.02 -5.04
C ASN A 2 -12.40 -15.65 -4.75
N PHE A 3 -13.58 -15.40 -5.32
CA PHE A 3 -14.33 -14.15 -5.18
C PHE A 3 -14.59 -13.81 -3.70
N ILE A 4 -14.75 -14.84 -2.87
CA ILE A 4 -14.90 -14.76 -1.41
C ILE A 4 -13.67 -14.15 -0.73
N LEU A 5 -12.46 -14.52 -1.16
CA LEU A 5 -11.21 -13.94 -0.62
C LEU A 5 -11.05 -12.46 -1.02
N LEU A 6 -11.56 -12.08 -2.19
CA LEU A 6 -11.58 -10.68 -2.63
C LEU A 6 -12.51 -9.85 -1.74
N ILE A 7 -13.72 -10.35 -1.47
CA ILE A 7 -14.69 -9.68 -0.59
C ILE A 7 -14.15 -9.55 0.82
N PHE A 8 -13.58 -10.63 1.37
CA PHE A 8 -12.98 -10.60 2.70
C PHE A 8 -11.88 -9.55 2.79
N ALA A 9 -11.00 -9.48 1.80
CA ALA A 9 -9.93 -8.49 1.78
C ALA A 9 -10.43 -7.05 1.58
N VAL A 10 -11.49 -6.85 0.80
CA VAL A 10 -12.14 -5.55 0.66
C VAL A 10 -12.73 -5.10 2.00
N ILE A 11 -13.39 -6.00 2.74
CA ILE A 11 -13.92 -5.73 4.08
C ILE A 11 -12.77 -5.45 5.07
N LEU A 12 -11.71 -6.25 5.03
CA LEU A 12 -10.55 -6.12 5.91
C LEU A 12 -9.72 -4.85 5.65
N ILE A 13 -9.85 -4.23 4.47
CA ILE A 13 -9.22 -2.94 4.14
C ILE A 13 -10.18 -1.78 4.44
N LEU A 14 -11.47 -1.96 4.16
CA LEU A 14 -12.50 -0.96 4.42
C LEU A 14 -12.63 -0.64 5.91
N ILE A 15 -12.70 -1.66 6.77
CA ILE A 15 -12.90 -1.46 8.22
C ILE A 15 -11.76 -0.61 8.82
N PRO A 16 -10.47 -0.97 8.68
CA PRO A 16 -9.39 -0.13 9.20
C PRO A 16 -9.25 1.19 8.44
N GLY A 17 -9.56 1.24 7.14
CA GLY A 17 -9.58 2.50 6.38
C GLY A 17 -10.61 3.50 6.93
N VAL A 18 -11.82 3.02 7.26
CA VAL A 18 -12.88 3.81 7.90
C VAL A 18 -12.50 4.21 9.31
N ILE A 19 -11.89 3.31 10.09
CA ILE A 19 -11.38 3.64 11.44
C ILE A 19 -10.31 4.75 11.36
N VAL A 20 -9.35 4.64 10.44
CA VAL A 20 -8.31 5.66 10.23
C VAL A 20 -8.93 6.99 9.80
N PHE A 21 -9.93 6.96 8.91
CA PHE A 21 -10.66 8.15 8.47
C PHE A 21 -11.39 8.84 9.63
N ILE A 22 -12.13 8.08 10.45
CA ILE A 22 -12.82 8.59 11.65
C ILE A 22 -11.83 9.17 12.66
N PHE A 23 -10.72 8.48 12.93
CA PHE A 23 -9.69 8.98 13.85
C PHE A 23 -9.02 10.27 13.34
N LYS A 24 -8.84 10.42 12.03
CA LYS A 24 -8.26 11.62 11.41
C LYS A 24 -9.24 12.81 11.44
N LEU A 25 -10.54 12.54 11.34
CA LEU A 25 -11.62 13.53 11.51
C LEU A 25 -11.70 14.06 12.95
N ILE A 26 -11.50 13.19 13.95
CA ILE A 26 -11.68 13.54 15.37
C ILE A 26 -10.41 14.19 15.97
N PHE A 27 -9.19 13.83 15.54
CA PHE A 27 -7.95 14.25 16.22
C PHE A 27 -7.00 15.06 15.32
N HIS A 28 -7.23 16.38 15.25
CA HIS A 28 -6.71 17.24 14.18
C HIS A 28 -5.29 17.84 14.37
N LYS A 29 -4.55 17.65 15.48
CA LYS A 29 -3.37 18.53 15.73
C LYS A 29 -2.01 17.99 16.10
N ASN A 30 -1.81 16.75 16.56
CA ASN A 30 -0.42 16.26 16.82
C ASN A 30 -0.20 14.73 16.88
N ARG A 31 -1.22 13.90 16.58
CA ARG A 31 -1.11 12.42 16.57
C ARG A 31 -0.84 11.80 15.19
N ASN A 32 -0.44 12.62 14.22
CA ASN A 32 -0.30 12.22 12.82
C ASN A 32 0.67 11.05 12.61
N ILE A 33 1.74 10.97 13.42
CA ILE A 33 2.79 9.93 13.27
C ILE A 33 2.28 8.54 13.70
N TYR A 34 1.52 8.44 14.79
CA TYR A 34 1.02 7.15 15.28
C TYR A 34 -0.06 6.60 14.36
N VAL A 35 -1.00 7.45 13.94
CA VAL A 35 -2.04 7.06 12.98
C VAL A 35 -1.41 6.64 11.65
N HIS A 36 -0.39 7.38 11.19
CA HIS A 36 0.34 7.02 9.98
C HIS A 36 1.07 5.67 10.13
N LYS A 37 1.74 5.41 11.25
CA LYS A 37 2.40 4.12 11.53
C LYS A 37 1.41 2.95 11.59
N VAL A 38 0.26 3.14 12.23
CA VAL A 38 -0.81 2.11 12.29
C VAL A 38 -1.36 1.83 10.90
N ALA A 39 -1.65 2.88 10.11
CA ALA A 39 -2.12 2.73 8.73
C ALA A 39 -1.09 1.98 7.86
N LEU A 40 0.21 2.28 8.01
CA LEU A 40 1.30 1.57 7.34
C LEU A 40 1.39 0.10 7.78
N GLY A 41 1.18 -0.18 9.07
CA GLY A 41 1.15 -1.54 9.61
C GLY A 41 0.02 -2.36 9.01
N VAL A 42 -1.20 -1.80 8.96
CA VAL A 42 -2.36 -2.43 8.32
C VAL A 42 -2.11 -2.63 6.82
N ASP A 43 -1.54 -1.65 6.13
CA ASP A 43 -1.24 -1.73 4.70
C ASP A 43 -0.21 -2.82 4.39
N ARG A 44 0.75 -3.08 5.30
CA ARG A 44 1.68 -4.22 5.20
C ARG A 44 1.03 -5.56 5.53
N LEU A 45 0.19 -5.62 6.56
CA LEU A 45 -0.54 -6.84 6.91
C LEU A 45 -1.49 -7.25 5.78
N GLY A 46 -2.19 -6.29 5.19
CA GLY A 46 -3.03 -6.51 4.02
C GLY A 46 -2.24 -7.12 2.86
N ALA A 47 -0.98 -6.73 2.64
CA ALA A 47 -0.16 -7.24 1.56
C ALA A 47 0.26 -8.69 1.77
N VAL A 48 0.55 -9.05 3.03
CA VAL A 48 0.83 -10.43 3.42
C VAL A 48 -0.41 -11.29 3.19
N ILE A 49 -1.59 -10.84 3.65
CA ILE A 49 -2.84 -11.60 3.52
C ILE A 49 -3.26 -11.75 2.05
N LEU A 50 -3.25 -10.66 1.28
CA LEU A 50 -3.74 -10.64 -0.10
C LEU A 50 -2.79 -11.24 -1.12
N TYR A 51 -1.49 -11.04 -0.92
CA TYR A 51 -0.49 -11.31 -1.93
C TYR A 51 0.62 -12.25 -1.45
N ASN A 52 0.60 -12.67 -0.19
CA ASN A 52 1.67 -13.45 0.45
C ASN A 52 3.06 -12.82 0.24
N LYS A 53 3.12 -11.49 0.30
CA LYS A 53 4.35 -10.71 0.06
C LYS A 53 4.75 -9.94 1.31
N TRP A 54 5.77 -10.45 1.98
CA TRP A 54 6.39 -9.81 3.14
C TRP A 54 7.23 -8.60 2.73
N GLY A 55 7.10 -7.52 3.49
CA GLY A 55 7.85 -6.27 3.30
C GLY A 55 7.38 -5.37 2.16
N TRP A 56 6.19 -5.64 1.59
CA TRP A 56 5.50 -4.74 0.66
C TRP A 56 4.20 -4.26 1.30
N THR A 57 3.72 -3.08 0.90
CA THR A 57 2.37 -2.59 1.22
C THR A 57 1.36 -2.98 0.14
N VAL A 58 0.07 -3.04 0.48
CA VAL A 58 -1.00 -3.25 -0.50
C VAL A 58 -1.00 -2.10 -1.49
N SER A 59 -0.81 -0.87 -1.01
CA SER A 59 -0.71 0.33 -1.85
C SER A 59 0.40 0.21 -2.91
N SER A 60 1.60 -0.22 -2.53
CA SER A 60 2.75 -0.41 -3.43
C SER A 60 2.53 -1.56 -4.43
N LEU A 61 2.04 -2.71 -3.98
CA LEU A 61 1.76 -3.86 -4.85
C LEU A 61 0.63 -3.57 -5.84
N THR A 62 -0.38 -2.81 -5.41
CA THR A 62 -1.49 -2.38 -6.27
C THR A 62 -0.97 -1.49 -7.39
N TYR A 63 -0.09 -0.53 -7.08
CA TYR A 63 0.56 0.30 -8.09
C TYR A 63 1.44 -0.51 -9.04
N TYR A 64 2.25 -1.44 -8.52
CA TYR A 64 3.08 -2.33 -9.33
C TYR A 64 2.25 -3.15 -10.32
N ARG A 65 1.14 -3.75 -9.85
CA ARG A 65 0.24 -4.54 -10.70
C ARG A 65 -0.46 -3.68 -11.73
N TYR A 66 -0.88 -2.47 -11.36
CA TYR A 66 -1.42 -1.49 -12.30
C TYR A 66 -0.42 -1.17 -13.42
N ILE A 67 0.82 -0.80 -13.09
CA ILE A 67 1.85 -0.53 -14.11
C ILE A 67 2.09 -1.74 -15.01
N LYS A 68 2.25 -2.93 -14.42
CA LYS A 68 2.67 -4.13 -15.15
C LYS A 68 1.58 -4.69 -16.07
N ARG A 69 0.30 -4.61 -15.65
CA ARG A 69 -0.81 -5.30 -16.34
C ARG A 69 -1.72 -4.35 -17.12
N GLU A 70 -1.92 -3.14 -16.62
CA GLU A 70 -3.01 -2.27 -17.05
C GLU A 70 -2.48 -1.00 -17.74
N PHE A 71 -1.48 -0.34 -17.16
CA PHE A 71 -0.84 0.85 -17.75
C PHE A 71 -0.23 0.56 -19.12
N LYS A 72 0.58 -0.51 -19.22
CA LYS A 72 1.17 -0.95 -20.51
C LYS A 72 0.15 -1.31 -21.58
N LYS A 73 -1.07 -1.69 -21.17
CA LYS A 73 -2.16 -2.08 -22.09
C LYS A 73 -3.17 -0.96 -22.29
N ASN A 74 -2.94 0.21 -21.69
CA ASN A 74 -3.88 1.34 -21.63
C ASN A 74 -5.31 0.93 -21.18
N LYS A 75 -5.41 -0.07 -20.30
CA LYS A 75 -6.69 -0.60 -19.80
C LYS A 75 -6.97 -0.06 -18.41
N LYS A 76 -8.22 0.33 -18.16
CA LYS A 76 -8.73 0.68 -16.83
C LYS A 76 -9.38 -0.56 -16.21
N GLY A 77 -8.55 -1.43 -15.64
CA GLY A 77 -9.02 -2.68 -15.03
C GLY A 77 -9.18 -2.56 -13.52
N VAL A 78 -9.30 -3.72 -12.87
CA VAL A 78 -9.54 -3.81 -11.42
C VAL A 78 -8.45 -3.11 -10.62
N TYR A 79 -7.19 -3.15 -11.05
CA TYR A 79 -6.09 -2.53 -10.30
C TYR A 79 -6.10 -1.00 -10.42
N TYR A 80 -6.53 -0.44 -11.54
CA TYR A 80 -6.73 1.00 -11.70
C TYR A 80 -7.79 1.53 -10.72
N TYR A 81 -8.95 0.87 -10.65
CA TYR A 81 -10.02 1.28 -9.72
C TYR A 81 -9.60 1.07 -8.27
N PHE A 82 -8.93 -0.04 -7.95
CA PHE A 82 -8.45 -0.31 -6.60
C PHE A 82 -7.36 0.68 -6.16
N MET A 83 -6.45 1.07 -7.06
CA MET A 83 -5.48 2.14 -6.82
C MET A 83 -6.18 3.47 -6.51
N LYS A 84 -7.17 3.86 -7.32
CA LYS A 84 -7.95 5.09 -7.08
C LYS A 84 -8.67 5.06 -5.73
N PHE A 85 -9.23 3.92 -5.36
CA PHE A 85 -9.89 3.73 -4.07
C PHE A 85 -8.92 3.94 -2.90
N ILE A 86 -7.74 3.32 -2.95
CA ILE A 86 -6.71 3.50 -1.91
C ILE A 86 -6.23 4.95 -1.87
N ASN A 87 -5.93 5.57 -3.02
CA ASN A 87 -5.54 6.99 -3.08
C ASN A 87 -6.62 7.91 -2.46
N GLY A 88 -7.90 7.60 -2.70
CA GLY A 88 -9.03 8.31 -2.09
C GLY A 88 -9.11 8.14 -0.58
N LEU A 89 -8.92 6.91 -0.07
CA LEU A 89 -8.89 6.61 1.38
C LEU A 89 -7.83 7.43 2.12
N PHE A 90 -6.67 7.62 1.52
CA PHE A 90 -5.57 8.40 2.10
C PHE A 90 -5.66 9.90 1.82
N LEU A 91 -6.65 10.35 1.05
CA LEU A 91 -6.81 11.72 0.55
C LEU A 91 -5.54 12.23 -0.18
N ASP A 92 -4.78 11.32 -0.79
CA ASP A 92 -3.56 11.62 -1.54
C ASP A 92 -3.64 10.94 -2.91
N LYS A 93 -3.73 11.77 -3.96
CA LYS A 93 -3.88 11.33 -5.35
C LYS A 93 -2.72 10.45 -5.84
N PHE A 94 -1.55 10.54 -5.21
CA PHE A 94 -0.35 9.80 -5.58
C PHE A 94 0.11 8.83 -4.49
N HIS A 95 -0.75 8.51 -3.52
CA HIS A 95 -0.38 7.68 -2.37
C HIS A 95 0.26 6.35 -2.76
N CYS A 96 -0.41 5.56 -3.63
CA CYS A 96 0.11 4.26 -4.08
C CYS A 96 1.42 4.39 -4.88
N GLU A 97 1.57 5.43 -5.69
CA GLU A 97 2.80 5.67 -6.44
C GLU A 97 3.97 6.04 -5.52
N ASN A 98 3.72 6.94 -4.57
CA ASN A 98 4.70 7.36 -3.58
C ASN A 98 5.14 6.20 -2.70
N SER A 99 4.18 5.39 -2.25
CA SER A 99 4.43 4.15 -1.50
C SER A 99 5.34 3.19 -2.27
N TYR A 100 5.05 2.96 -3.56
CA TYR A 100 5.89 2.12 -4.43
C TYR A 100 7.30 2.66 -4.64
N LYS A 101 7.45 3.96 -4.93
CA LYS A 101 8.77 4.60 -5.10
C LYS A 101 9.58 4.54 -3.81
N TRP A 102 8.94 4.79 -2.66
CA TRP A 102 9.57 4.75 -1.35
C TRP A 102 10.11 3.35 -1.03
N GLU A 103 9.31 2.30 -1.28
CA GLU A 103 9.74 0.91 -1.05
C GLU A 103 10.88 0.48 -1.99
N LEU A 104 10.82 0.86 -3.26
CA LEU A 104 11.91 0.60 -4.20
C LEU A 104 13.22 1.26 -3.75
N ASN A 105 13.17 2.51 -3.31
CA ASN A 105 14.36 3.24 -2.86
C ASN A 105 14.95 2.64 -1.58
N HIS A 106 14.11 2.25 -0.62
CA HIS A 106 14.57 1.59 0.61
C HIS A 106 15.19 0.22 0.33
N ARG A 107 14.64 -0.54 -0.61
CA ARG A 107 15.23 -1.82 -1.02
C ARG A 107 16.57 -1.64 -1.72
N LYS A 108 16.68 -0.71 -2.68
CA LYS A 108 17.95 -0.40 -3.36
C LYS A 108 19.06 -0.03 -2.36
N LYS A 109 18.73 0.81 -1.37
CA LYS A 109 19.67 1.24 -0.32
C LYS A 109 20.10 0.10 0.60
N ASN A 110 19.20 -0.84 0.90
CA ASN A 110 19.56 -2.04 1.65
C ASN A 110 20.47 -2.97 0.84
N THR A 111 20.20 -3.17 -0.45
CA THR A 111 21.05 -4.01 -1.32
C THR A 111 22.47 -3.47 -1.43
N SER A 112 22.64 -2.14 -1.61
CA SER A 112 23.96 -1.51 -1.70
C SER A 112 24.76 -1.59 -0.40
N ASN A 113 24.09 -1.56 0.75
CA ASN A 113 24.73 -1.68 2.06
C ASN A 113 25.14 -3.12 2.35
N THR A 114 24.34 -4.12 1.96
CA THR A 114 24.74 -5.54 2.05
C THR A 114 25.89 -5.91 1.13
N THR A 115 25.97 -5.34 -0.07
CA THR A 115 27.14 -5.54 -0.93
C THR A 115 28.39 -4.91 -0.30
N LEU A 116 28.30 -3.69 0.24
CA LEU A 116 29.45 -3.03 0.88
C LEU A 116 29.94 -3.78 2.14
N ALA A 117 29.03 -4.42 2.87
CA ALA A 117 29.35 -5.23 4.05
C ALA A 117 29.88 -6.63 3.70
N ALA A 118 29.59 -7.15 2.51
CA ALA A 118 30.11 -8.43 2.02
C ALA A 118 31.52 -8.33 1.40
N PHE A 119 32.03 -7.10 1.20
CA PHE A 119 33.36 -6.80 0.68
C PHE A 119 34.30 -6.16 1.73
N LYS A 120 33.90 -6.16 3.01
CA LYS A 120 34.75 -5.83 4.16
C LYS A 120 35.02 -7.10 4.96
#